data_AF-A0A257IWD3-F1
#
_entry.id   AF-A0A257IWD3-F1
#
_cell.length_a   1.000
_cell.length_b   1.000
_cell.length_c   1.000
_cell.angle_alpha   90.00
_cell.angle_beta   90.00
_cell.angle_gamma   90.00
#
_symmetry.space_group_name_H-M   'P 1'
#
loop_
_entity.id
_entity.type
_entity.pdbx_description
1 polymer ?
#
loop_
_entity_poly.entity_id
_entity_poly.type
_entity_poly.pdbx_seq_one_letter_code
_entity_poly.pdbx_strand_id
1 'polypeptide(L)'
;MRGVLLILLSFLGLRSFGQEISLKKIELQKQKALNYLENSQIKTTTENKAFAGEWPAYMHMTNAFVLLGKSEKYRDSNCFNMTGVFNALAEAYLQDTAQLQIKSMLKNAYPELLSYRKDSLFNFWKLLPPNRDLSRKTNNPEGLLVRRPTHYKLNTRFINNAANVAFDNDDTSMGNLSLYYYSKIFGKNNGQNVSYAAFDKYLDSNRKAYHWHNFLVKIPRETNAFLTWQGKEREFKRWSFFKAAMHNLVFYLPSSCANPRPFVPYIPWGANDIDAVVNANILTYLGSTNQIEKSKGKTGAEKLIYYQINRGRWSRAGMYYPNKYHFHYAASRSMLAGKDKLNANGQVILSHLLNTQFPDGHFESRRKVNKKDILQSTVYGLTSLLNLKELGYNVPKDRIDLTMSYLLKHQNEDGSWNGGVFFSGGTVVRNVLHFKSEAYTTALMVLAMNKWAHFGSTH
;
A
#
# COMPACT_ATOMS: atom_id res chain seq x y z
N MET A 1 55.10 -0.98 -42.57
CA MET A 1 53.61 -0.96 -42.56
C MET A 1 53.09 -1.65 -41.32
N ARG A 2 52.57 -0.88 -40.36
CA ARG A 2 51.60 -1.30 -39.32
C ARG A 2 51.19 -0.02 -38.59
N GLY A 3 50.15 0.63 -39.12
CA GLY A 3 49.56 1.81 -38.51
C GLY A 3 48.71 1.39 -37.31
N VAL A 4 49.02 1.94 -36.14
CA VAL A 4 48.17 1.85 -34.96
C VAL A 4 47.28 3.09 -34.97
N LEU A 5 46.01 2.90 -35.34
CA LEU A 5 44.99 3.93 -35.31
C LEU A 5 44.49 4.07 -33.86
N LEU A 6 44.96 5.11 -33.17
CA LEU A 6 44.43 5.53 -31.87
C LEU A 6 43.08 6.20 -32.08
N ILE A 7 41.99 5.46 -31.81
CA ILE A 7 40.64 6.00 -31.74
C ILE A 7 40.47 6.61 -30.34
N LEU A 8 40.61 7.93 -30.27
CA LEU A 8 40.16 8.75 -29.13
C LEU A 8 38.63 8.74 -29.11
N LEU A 9 38.05 7.86 -28.30
CA LEU A 9 36.64 7.94 -27.90
C LEU A 9 36.47 9.14 -26.98
N SER A 10 36.12 10.28 -27.56
CA SER A 10 35.63 11.44 -26.84
C SER A 10 34.31 11.05 -26.15
N PHE A 11 34.38 10.87 -24.82
CA PHE A 11 33.21 10.89 -23.94
C PHE A 11 32.61 12.30 -23.97
N LEU A 12 31.87 12.63 -25.02
CA LEU A 12 30.91 13.72 -25.01
C LEU A 12 29.83 13.32 -24.01
N GLY A 13 29.98 13.82 -22.78
CA GLY A 13 28.93 13.79 -21.79
C GLY A 13 27.70 14.45 -22.40
N LEU A 14 26.72 13.64 -22.78
CA LEU A 14 25.37 14.08 -23.06
C LEU A 14 24.84 14.73 -21.78
N ARG A 15 25.09 16.03 -21.62
CA ARG A 15 24.24 16.88 -20.79
C ARG A 15 22.88 16.83 -21.47
N SER A 16 22.03 15.94 -21.00
CA SER A 16 20.60 16.03 -21.25
C SER A 16 20.19 17.42 -20.79
N PHE A 17 20.01 18.33 -21.74
CA PHE A 17 19.33 19.60 -21.51
C PHE A 17 17.90 19.23 -21.18
N GLY A 18 17.64 18.97 -19.89
CA GLY A 18 16.30 18.77 -19.37
C GLY A 18 15.50 20.04 -19.65
N GLN A 19 14.47 19.93 -20.49
CA GLN A 19 13.53 21.02 -20.72
C GLN A 19 12.94 21.43 -19.37
N GLU A 20 13.05 22.69 -19.00
CA GLU A 20 12.53 23.19 -17.74
C GLU A 20 11.02 22.95 -17.66
N ILE A 21 10.57 22.30 -16.58
CA ILE A 21 9.16 22.02 -16.37
C ILE A 21 8.49 23.30 -15.91
N SER A 22 7.64 23.89 -16.73
CA SER A 22 6.88 25.07 -16.32
C SER A 22 5.73 24.71 -15.37
N LEU A 23 5.43 25.59 -14.40
CA LEU A 23 4.26 25.47 -13.53
C LEU A 23 2.96 25.34 -14.33
N LYS A 24 2.84 26.08 -15.44
CA LYS A 24 1.70 25.98 -16.36
C LYS A 24 1.51 24.57 -16.92
N LYS A 25 2.60 23.87 -17.26
CA LYS A 25 2.53 22.47 -17.72
C LYS A 25 2.07 21.54 -16.60
N ILE A 26 2.57 21.73 -15.38
CA ILE A 26 2.14 20.96 -14.21
C ILE A 26 0.64 21.16 -13.96
N GLU A 27 0.16 22.40 -13.92
CA GLU A 27 -1.25 22.71 -13.70
C GLU A 27 -2.16 22.09 -14.76
N LEU A 28 -1.77 22.16 -16.03
CA LEU A 28 -2.53 21.54 -17.13
C LEU A 28 -2.64 20.01 -16.95
N GLN A 29 -1.51 19.34 -16.69
CA GLN A 29 -1.49 17.88 -16.53
C GLN A 29 -2.20 17.43 -15.25
N LYS A 30 -2.09 18.22 -14.18
CA LYS A 30 -2.83 18.03 -12.93
C LYS A 30 -4.34 18.15 -13.15
N GLN A 31 -4.81 19.13 -13.91
CA GLN A 31 -6.23 19.28 -14.21
C GLN A 31 -6.78 18.09 -15.01
N LYS A 32 -6.03 17.58 -15.99
CA LYS A 32 -6.41 16.35 -16.70
C LYS A 32 -6.51 15.15 -15.75
N ALA A 33 -5.55 15.00 -14.84
CA ALA A 33 -5.55 13.94 -13.84
C ALA A 33 -6.76 14.02 -12.90
N LEU A 34 -7.12 15.22 -12.45
CA LEU A 34 -8.31 15.43 -11.61
C LEU A 34 -9.60 15.12 -12.39
N ASN A 35 -9.70 15.51 -13.66
CA ASN A 35 -10.82 15.16 -14.52
C ASN A 35 -10.96 13.64 -14.69
N TYR A 36 -9.86 12.92 -14.92
CA TYR A 36 -9.89 11.46 -14.94
C TYR A 36 -10.41 10.87 -13.63
N LEU A 37 -9.89 11.33 -12.49
CA LEU A 37 -10.29 10.82 -11.17
C LEU A 37 -11.76 11.08 -10.87
N GLU A 38 -12.28 12.24 -11.26
CA GLU A 38 -13.70 12.56 -11.09
C GLU A 38 -14.58 11.73 -12.02
N ASN A 39 -14.19 11.60 -13.29
CA ASN A 39 -14.95 10.84 -14.29
C ASN A 39 -14.94 9.33 -14.01
N SER A 40 -13.84 8.80 -13.51
CA SER A 40 -13.70 7.38 -13.16
C SER A 40 -14.35 7.01 -11.83
N GLN A 41 -14.65 7.97 -10.95
CA GLN A 41 -15.34 7.72 -9.70
C GLN A 41 -16.77 7.22 -9.97
N ILE A 42 -17.13 6.08 -9.36
CA ILE A 42 -18.43 5.45 -9.57
C ILE A 42 -19.55 6.33 -9.03
N LYS A 43 -20.56 6.57 -9.88
CA LYS A 43 -21.69 7.45 -9.55
C LYS A 43 -22.85 6.71 -8.90
N THR A 44 -23.05 5.43 -9.25
CA THR A 44 -24.16 4.62 -8.77
C THR A 44 -23.71 3.24 -8.33
N THR A 45 -24.32 2.74 -7.25
CA THR A 45 -24.06 1.37 -6.78
C THR A 45 -24.74 0.38 -7.69
N THR A 46 -23.98 -0.59 -8.18
CA THR A 46 -24.49 -1.79 -8.85
C THR A 46 -24.12 -3.00 -8.00
N GLU A 47 -25.12 -3.68 -7.46
CA GLU A 47 -24.91 -4.78 -6.52
C GLU A 47 -23.94 -5.83 -7.07
N ASN A 48 -23.01 -6.31 -6.23
CA ASN A 48 -21.95 -7.26 -6.60
C ASN A 48 -21.06 -6.81 -7.77
N LYS A 49 -21.09 -5.51 -8.15
CA LYS A 49 -20.25 -4.96 -9.22
C LYS A 49 -19.52 -3.65 -8.89
N ALA A 50 -20.17 -2.68 -8.29
CA ALA A 50 -19.51 -1.42 -8.00
C ALA A 50 -20.31 -0.65 -6.97
N PHE A 51 -19.63 0.21 -6.22
CA PHE A 51 -20.27 1.01 -5.19
C PHE A 51 -20.05 2.49 -5.45
N ALA A 52 -21.11 3.29 -5.32
CA ALA A 52 -21.01 4.74 -5.50
C ALA A 52 -19.93 5.34 -4.60
N GLY A 53 -19.12 6.23 -5.15
CA GLY A 53 -17.99 6.88 -4.47
C GLY A 53 -16.66 6.14 -4.61
N GLU A 54 -16.65 4.87 -5.05
CA GLU A 54 -15.40 4.13 -5.24
C GLU A 54 -14.65 4.51 -6.52
N TRP A 55 -13.35 4.23 -6.55
CA TRP A 55 -12.56 4.22 -7.78
C TRP A 55 -12.27 2.80 -8.24
N PRO A 56 -12.19 2.54 -9.56
CA PRO A 56 -11.88 1.22 -10.07
C PRO A 56 -10.55 0.67 -9.53
N ALA A 57 -10.60 -0.54 -9.01
CA ALA A 57 -9.44 -1.37 -8.75
C ALA A 57 -9.66 -2.76 -9.34
N TYR A 58 -8.57 -3.43 -9.69
CA TYR A 58 -8.61 -4.71 -10.33
C TYR A 58 -7.72 -5.70 -9.61
N MET A 59 -8.33 -6.84 -9.28
CA MET A 59 -7.65 -8.04 -8.84
C MET A 59 -7.27 -8.85 -10.09
N HIS A 60 -6.00 -9.20 -10.23
CA HIS A 60 -5.46 -9.90 -11.40
C HIS A 60 -4.70 -11.14 -10.97
N MET A 61 -5.20 -12.30 -11.40
CA MET A 61 -4.47 -13.56 -11.40
C MET A 61 -3.63 -13.63 -12.67
N THR A 62 -2.31 -13.58 -12.52
CA THR A 62 -1.36 -13.60 -13.66
C THR A 62 -1.09 -15.01 -14.20
N ASN A 63 -1.35 -16.03 -13.41
CA ASN A 63 -1.27 -17.44 -13.77
C ASN A 63 -2.40 -18.18 -13.07
N ALA A 64 -2.75 -19.37 -13.56
CA ALA A 64 -3.65 -20.24 -12.82
C ALA A 64 -3.02 -20.64 -11.47
N PHE A 65 -3.85 -20.77 -10.44
CA PHE A 65 -3.43 -21.19 -9.11
C PHE A 65 -4.46 -22.13 -8.49
N VAL A 66 -3.98 -23.20 -7.86
CA VAL A 66 -4.83 -24.22 -7.25
C VAL A 66 -5.75 -23.57 -6.21
N LEU A 67 -7.06 -23.84 -6.27
CA LEU A 67 -8.14 -23.23 -5.47
C LEU A 67 -8.53 -21.77 -5.82
N LEU A 68 -7.72 -21.03 -6.59
CA LEU A 68 -7.98 -19.65 -7.05
C LEU A 68 -8.20 -19.53 -8.56
N GLY A 69 -8.37 -20.65 -9.27
CA GLY A 69 -8.81 -20.64 -10.67
C GLY A 69 -7.73 -20.20 -11.67
N LYS A 70 -8.18 -19.66 -12.81
CA LYS A 70 -7.37 -19.36 -13.99
C LYS A 70 -6.81 -17.94 -13.97
N SER A 71 -5.92 -17.64 -14.92
CA SER A 71 -5.41 -16.29 -15.16
C SER A 71 -6.54 -15.41 -15.67
N GLU A 72 -6.96 -14.41 -14.89
CA GLU A 72 -8.05 -13.51 -15.24
C GLU A 72 -7.98 -12.21 -14.40
N LYS A 73 -8.50 -11.12 -14.97
CA LYS A 73 -8.59 -9.79 -14.35
C LYS A 73 -10.04 -9.51 -13.99
N TYR A 74 -10.30 -9.21 -12.73
CA TYR A 74 -11.61 -8.87 -12.21
C TYR A 74 -11.57 -7.51 -11.55
N ARG A 75 -12.65 -6.75 -11.64
CA ARG A 75 -12.85 -5.59 -10.78
C ARG A 75 -13.01 -6.07 -9.34
N ASP A 76 -12.48 -5.31 -8.38
CA ASP A 76 -12.60 -5.62 -6.96
C ASP A 76 -12.71 -4.33 -6.14
N SER A 77 -13.56 -4.34 -5.13
CA SER A 77 -13.71 -3.24 -4.18
C SER A 77 -12.95 -3.60 -2.91
N ASN A 78 -11.87 -2.87 -2.62
CA ASN A 78 -11.02 -3.09 -1.45
C ASN A 78 -10.66 -1.78 -0.75
N CYS A 79 -10.44 -1.88 0.57
CA CYS A 79 -10.14 -0.76 1.45
C CYS A 79 -8.84 -0.07 1.07
N PHE A 80 -7.81 -0.84 0.69
CA PHE A 80 -6.52 -0.27 0.31
C PHE A 80 -6.62 0.73 -0.84
N ASN A 81 -7.31 0.38 -1.93
CA ASN A 81 -7.51 1.30 -3.05
C ASN A 81 -8.30 2.55 -2.62
N MET A 82 -9.39 2.34 -1.88
CA MET A 82 -10.26 3.41 -1.42
C MET A 82 -9.50 4.41 -0.55
N THR A 83 -8.85 3.93 0.50
CA THR A 83 -8.09 4.76 1.44
C THR A 83 -6.83 5.34 0.79
N GLY A 84 -6.19 4.60 -0.12
CA GLY A 84 -5.03 5.06 -0.88
C GLY A 84 -5.35 6.29 -1.74
N VAL A 85 -6.39 6.21 -2.57
CA VAL A 85 -6.85 7.35 -3.40
C VAL A 85 -7.33 8.50 -2.51
N PHE A 86 -8.16 8.19 -1.52
CA PHE A 86 -8.73 9.19 -0.62
C PHE A 86 -7.63 9.98 0.11
N ASN A 87 -6.67 9.29 0.72
CA ASN A 87 -5.59 9.94 1.47
C ASN A 87 -4.68 10.77 0.57
N ALA A 88 -4.32 10.26 -0.61
CA ALA A 88 -3.48 11.01 -1.55
C ALA A 88 -4.16 12.31 -2.01
N LEU A 89 -5.45 12.23 -2.35
CA LEU A 89 -6.24 13.41 -2.72
C LEU A 89 -6.45 14.37 -1.55
N ALA A 90 -6.72 13.86 -0.36
CA ALA A 90 -6.90 14.71 0.82
C ALA A 90 -5.61 15.45 1.19
N GLU A 91 -4.46 14.80 1.13
CA GLU A 91 -3.16 15.46 1.29
C GLU A 91 -2.92 16.51 0.20
N ALA A 92 -3.22 16.20 -1.06
CA ALA A 92 -3.09 17.14 -2.16
C ALA A 92 -3.95 18.39 -1.93
N TYR A 93 -5.22 18.22 -1.53
CA TYR A 93 -6.11 19.34 -1.20
C TYR A 93 -5.64 20.15 0.01
N LEU A 94 -5.04 19.51 1.02
CA LEU A 94 -4.49 20.23 2.17
C LEU A 94 -3.24 21.03 1.83
N GLN A 95 -2.57 20.73 0.71
CA GLN A 95 -1.47 21.54 0.18
C GLN A 95 -1.96 22.68 -0.71
N ASP A 96 -3.07 22.47 -1.43
CA ASP A 96 -3.69 23.48 -2.29
C ASP A 96 -5.22 23.42 -2.14
N THR A 97 -5.75 24.25 -1.23
CA THR A 97 -7.17 24.25 -0.89
C THR A 97 -8.06 24.86 -1.97
N ALA A 98 -7.48 25.45 -3.03
CA ALA A 98 -8.23 25.97 -4.17
C ALA A 98 -8.80 24.84 -5.06
N GLN A 99 -8.31 23.60 -4.91
CA GLN A 99 -8.73 22.44 -5.72
C GLN A 99 -10.10 21.87 -5.27
N LEU A 100 -11.17 22.65 -5.45
CA LEU A 100 -12.52 22.29 -4.99
C LEU A 100 -13.06 20.97 -5.59
N GLN A 101 -12.59 20.58 -6.79
CA GLN A 101 -12.92 19.30 -7.41
C GLN A 101 -12.54 18.11 -6.52
N ILE A 102 -11.40 18.18 -5.83
CA ILE A 102 -10.97 17.16 -4.87
C ILE A 102 -11.97 17.05 -3.72
N LYS A 103 -12.42 18.20 -3.19
CA LYS A 103 -13.39 18.24 -2.10
C LYS A 103 -14.71 17.54 -2.47
N SER A 104 -15.18 17.70 -3.72
CA SER A 104 -16.35 16.97 -4.22
C SER A 104 -16.12 15.45 -4.23
N MET A 105 -15.00 15.01 -4.81
CA MET A 105 -14.65 13.59 -4.87
C MET A 105 -14.54 12.93 -3.48
N LEU A 106 -13.90 13.59 -2.52
CA LEU A 106 -13.77 13.10 -1.15
C LEU A 106 -15.13 13.00 -0.44
N LYS A 107 -16.01 13.97 -0.66
CA LYS A 107 -17.37 13.95 -0.11
C LYS A 107 -18.17 12.75 -0.64
N ASN A 108 -18.04 12.45 -1.93
CA ASN A 108 -18.72 11.32 -2.58
C ASN A 108 -18.15 9.96 -2.15
N ALA A 109 -16.83 9.88 -1.91
CA ALA A 109 -16.17 8.65 -1.47
C ALA A 109 -16.45 8.27 0.00
N TYR A 110 -16.75 9.27 0.85
CA TYR A 110 -16.84 9.07 2.30
C TYR A 110 -17.87 8.02 2.75
N PRO A 111 -19.11 7.97 2.24
CA PRO A 111 -20.07 6.94 2.63
C PRO A 111 -19.56 5.51 2.33
N GLU A 112 -18.93 5.34 1.18
CA GLU A 112 -18.41 4.05 0.73
C GLU A 112 -17.13 3.63 1.47
N LEU A 113 -16.27 4.58 1.83
CA LEU A 113 -15.14 4.36 2.74
C LEU A 113 -15.61 3.72 4.07
N LEU A 114 -16.73 4.18 4.63
CA LEU A 114 -17.28 3.64 5.87
C LEU A 114 -17.80 2.20 5.74
N SER A 115 -18.06 1.70 4.53
CA SER A 115 -18.53 0.32 4.32
C SER A 115 -17.47 -0.74 4.65
N TYR A 116 -16.19 -0.37 4.70
CA TYR A 116 -15.08 -1.23 5.13
C TYR A 116 -14.86 -1.23 6.65
N ARG A 117 -15.55 -0.32 7.35
CA ARG A 117 -15.37 -0.07 8.79
C ARG A 117 -16.37 -0.87 9.61
N LYS A 118 -15.92 -1.40 10.74
CA LYS A 118 -16.78 -1.84 11.84
C LYS A 118 -16.21 -1.27 13.13
N ASP A 119 -17.03 -0.57 13.89
CA ASP A 119 -16.58 0.21 15.04
C ASP A 119 -15.44 1.16 14.61
N SER A 120 -14.22 1.01 15.12
CA SER A 120 -13.05 1.81 14.71
C SER A 120 -12.07 1.07 13.78
N LEU A 121 -12.38 -0.18 13.41
CA LEU A 121 -11.47 -1.07 12.69
C LEU A 121 -11.87 -1.15 11.21
N PHE A 122 -10.87 -1.29 10.33
CA PHE A 122 -11.07 -1.45 8.90
C PHE A 122 -10.51 -2.78 8.40
N ASN A 123 -11.08 -3.25 7.30
CA ASN A 123 -10.69 -4.49 6.66
C ASN A 123 -10.57 -4.33 5.16
N PHE A 124 -9.65 -5.08 4.57
CA PHE A 124 -9.43 -5.17 3.13
C PHE A 124 -10.71 -5.32 2.32
N TRP A 125 -11.61 -6.22 2.72
CA TRP A 125 -12.91 -6.40 2.07
C TRP A 125 -14.06 -6.00 3.00
N LYS A 126 -15.10 -5.42 2.40
CA LYS A 126 -16.37 -5.15 3.09
C LYS A 126 -17.16 -6.44 3.36
N LEU A 127 -18.15 -6.31 4.24
CA LEU A 127 -19.10 -7.39 4.53
C LEU A 127 -20.10 -7.55 3.38
N LEU A 128 -20.23 -8.76 2.85
CA LEU A 128 -21.16 -9.13 1.78
C LEU A 128 -21.83 -10.47 2.08
N PRO A 129 -23.02 -10.74 1.51
CA PRO A 129 -23.60 -12.08 1.56
C PRO A 129 -22.63 -13.12 1.00
N PRO A 130 -22.49 -14.30 1.63
CA PRO A 130 -21.60 -15.33 1.13
C PRO A 130 -22.10 -15.86 -0.22
N ASN A 131 -21.17 -16.18 -1.13
CA ASN A 131 -21.51 -16.70 -2.46
C ASN A 131 -21.94 -18.18 -2.43
N ARG A 132 -21.93 -18.82 -1.26
CA ARG A 132 -22.29 -20.23 -1.03
C ARG A 132 -22.36 -20.56 0.47
N ASP A 133 -22.80 -21.77 0.79
CA ASP A 133 -22.66 -22.33 2.14
C ASP A 133 -21.20 -22.49 2.56
N LEU A 134 -20.87 -21.97 3.74
CA LEU A 134 -19.50 -21.97 4.27
C LEU A 134 -19.12 -23.26 5.01
N SER A 135 -20.13 -24.03 5.41
CA SER A 135 -19.99 -25.31 6.10
C SER A 135 -20.65 -26.44 5.29
N ARG A 136 -20.24 -27.69 5.56
CA ARG A 136 -20.92 -28.89 5.06
C ARG A 136 -21.94 -29.43 6.06
N LYS A 137 -21.81 -29.05 7.33
CA LYS A 137 -22.57 -29.63 8.45
C LYS A 137 -23.70 -28.74 8.94
N THR A 138 -23.62 -27.45 8.63
CA THR A 138 -24.49 -26.41 9.17
C THR A 138 -24.82 -25.43 8.07
N ASN A 139 -26.09 -25.03 8.00
CA ASN A 139 -26.50 -23.96 7.09
C ASN A 139 -25.86 -22.63 7.51
N ASN A 140 -25.77 -21.70 6.57
CA ASN A 140 -25.40 -20.33 6.91
C ASN A 140 -26.49 -19.73 7.83
N PRO A 141 -26.12 -19.05 8.93
CA PRO A 141 -27.07 -18.27 9.71
C PRO A 141 -27.80 -17.24 8.84
N GLU A 142 -29.05 -16.96 9.18
CA GLU A 142 -29.83 -15.91 8.52
C GLU A 142 -29.11 -14.55 8.65
N GLY A 143 -29.09 -13.78 7.56
CA GLY A 143 -28.41 -12.49 7.53
C GLY A 143 -26.88 -12.55 7.64
N LEU A 144 -26.26 -13.75 7.52
CA LEU A 144 -24.80 -13.88 7.58
C LEU A 144 -24.14 -13.01 6.51
N LEU A 145 -23.23 -12.15 6.96
CA LEU A 145 -22.29 -11.43 6.10
C LEU A 145 -20.87 -11.90 6.38
N VAL A 146 -20.06 -11.97 5.33
CA VAL A 146 -18.65 -12.32 5.39
C VAL A 146 -17.83 -11.40 4.51
N ARG A 147 -16.54 -11.32 4.79
CA ARG A 147 -15.62 -10.57 3.95
C ARG A 147 -15.18 -11.41 2.77
N ARG A 148 -15.25 -10.84 1.58
CA ARG A 148 -14.88 -11.50 0.32
C ARG A 148 -14.67 -10.48 -0.80
N PRO A 149 -13.98 -10.86 -1.89
CA PRO A 149 -14.00 -10.11 -3.13
C PRO A 149 -15.43 -9.81 -3.59
N THR A 150 -15.62 -8.64 -4.20
CA THR A 150 -16.94 -8.20 -4.66
C THR A 150 -17.42 -9.04 -5.85
N HIS A 151 -16.60 -9.16 -6.88
CA HIS A 151 -16.98 -9.83 -8.13
C HIS A 151 -16.46 -11.25 -8.25
N TYR A 152 -15.23 -11.46 -7.78
CA TYR A 152 -14.56 -12.73 -8.01
C TYR A 152 -15.22 -13.84 -7.21
N LYS A 153 -15.82 -14.81 -7.92
CA LYS A 153 -16.52 -15.92 -7.31
C LYS A 153 -15.53 -16.96 -6.81
N LEU A 154 -15.47 -17.08 -5.49
CA LEU A 154 -14.68 -18.07 -4.78
C LEU A 154 -15.31 -19.47 -4.91
N ASN A 155 -14.64 -20.37 -5.64
CA ASN A 155 -15.23 -21.64 -6.07
C ASN A 155 -15.28 -22.75 -5.00
N THR A 156 -14.60 -22.60 -3.86
CA THR A 156 -14.54 -23.64 -2.82
C THR A 156 -14.90 -23.09 -1.45
N ARG A 157 -15.48 -23.92 -0.57
CA ARG A 157 -15.76 -23.52 0.82
C ARG A 157 -14.49 -23.07 1.54
N PHE A 158 -13.39 -23.80 1.31
CA PHE A 158 -12.08 -23.48 1.87
C PHE A 158 -11.67 -22.04 1.55
N ILE A 159 -11.69 -21.65 0.27
CA ILE A 159 -11.22 -20.31 -0.12
C ILE A 159 -12.22 -19.20 0.26
N ASN A 160 -13.53 -19.50 0.34
CA ASN A 160 -14.51 -18.57 0.93
C ASN A 160 -14.20 -18.31 2.41
N ASN A 161 -13.92 -19.36 3.19
CA ASN A 161 -13.54 -19.21 4.59
C ASN A 161 -12.19 -18.49 4.74
N ALA A 162 -11.24 -18.72 3.83
CA ALA A 162 -9.95 -18.04 3.83
C ALA A 162 -10.06 -16.55 3.47
N ALA A 163 -11.01 -16.18 2.60
CA ALA A 163 -11.22 -14.79 2.22
C ALA A 163 -11.89 -13.96 3.31
N ASN A 164 -12.60 -14.60 4.25
CA ASN A 164 -13.17 -13.94 5.42
C ASN A 164 -12.07 -13.58 6.44
N VAL A 165 -11.15 -12.69 6.09
CA VAL A 165 -9.98 -12.36 6.89
C VAL A 165 -10.32 -11.54 8.14
N ALA A 166 -9.50 -11.61 9.19
CA ALA A 166 -9.60 -10.72 10.34
C ALA A 166 -9.36 -9.25 9.95
N PHE A 167 -9.81 -8.28 10.77
CA PHE A 167 -9.33 -6.89 10.66
C PHE A 167 -7.81 -6.86 10.70
N ASP A 168 -7.20 -5.84 10.12
CA ASP A 168 -5.75 -5.67 10.11
C ASP A 168 -5.38 -4.21 10.41
N ASN A 169 -4.16 -4.04 10.92
CA ASN A 169 -3.63 -2.75 11.33
C ASN A 169 -3.30 -1.85 10.13
N ASP A 170 -3.10 -2.41 8.95
CA ASP A 170 -2.76 -1.65 7.74
C ASP A 170 -3.98 -0.85 7.26
N ASP A 171 -5.06 -1.56 6.92
CA ASP A 171 -6.33 -0.97 6.52
C ASP A 171 -6.90 -0.12 7.66
N THR A 172 -6.77 -0.54 8.92
CA THR A 172 -7.22 0.25 10.08
C THR A 172 -6.48 1.58 10.19
N SER A 173 -5.16 1.60 9.99
CA SER A 173 -4.39 2.86 10.04
C SER A 173 -4.73 3.77 8.85
N MET A 174 -4.82 3.22 7.64
CA MET A 174 -5.11 3.98 6.42
C MET A 174 -6.54 4.51 6.39
N GLY A 175 -7.52 3.71 6.82
CA GLY A 175 -8.93 4.09 6.92
C GLY A 175 -9.16 5.18 7.96
N ASN A 176 -8.57 5.05 9.15
CA ASN A 176 -8.67 6.11 10.16
C ASN A 176 -7.90 7.37 9.78
N LEU A 177 -6.83 7.28 9.00
CA LEU A 177 -6.18 8.44 8.42
C LEU A 177 -7.11 9.18 7.44
N SER A 178 -7.88 8.45 6.64
CA SER A 178 -8.91 9.04 5.77
C SER A 178 -10.00 9.75 6.56
N LEU A 179 -10.46 9.16 7.68
CA LEU A 179 -11.41 9.81 8.58
C LEU A 179 -10.84 11.09 9.19
N TYR A 180 -9.58 11.06 9.65
CA TYR A 180 -8.88 12.23 10.18
C TYR A 180 -8.82 13.36 9.14
N TYR A 181 -8.41 13.07 7.91
CA TYR A 181 -8.36 14.08 6.86
C TYR A 181 -9.76 14.59 6.47
N TYR A 182 -10.76 13.71 6.41
CA TYR A 182 -12.14 14.15 6.18
C TYR A 182 -12.60 15.14 7.25
N SER A 183 -12.36 14.85 8.52
CA SER A 183 -12.68 15.77 9.62
C SER A 183 -11.93 17.10 9.50
N LYS A 184 -10.66 17.07 9.12
CA LYS A 184 -9.85 18.28 8.90
C LYS A 184 -10.37 19.14 7.74
N ILE A 185 -10.84 18.53 6.66
CA ILE A 185 -11.30 19.22 5.45
C ILE A 185 -12.74 19.74 5.57
N PHE A 186 -13.62 18.97 6.23
CA PHE A 186 -15.06 19.25 6.27
C PHE A 186 -15.57 19.73 7.63
N GLY A 187 -14.72 19.79 8.67
CA GLY A 187 -15.12 20.20 10.02
C GLY A 187 -16.08 19.23 10.72
N LYS A 188 -16.26 18.00 10.19
CA LYS A 188 -17.17 16.99 10.74
C LYS A 188 -16.40 15.95 11.56
N ASN A 189 -16.58 15.95 12.88
CA ASN A 189 -15.98 14.94 13.75
C ASN A 189 -16.95 13.75 13.90
N ASN A 190 -16.97 12.86 12.91
CA ASN A 190 -17.99 11.80 12.79
C ASN A 190 -17.62 10.49 13.51
N GLY A 191 -16.56 10.48 14.32
CA GLY A 191 -16.17 9.32 15.11
C GLY A 191 -14.81 9.54 15.77
N GLN A 192 -14.63 9.03 16.98
CA GLN A 192 -13.33 9.06 17.62
C GLN A 192 -12.32 8.33 16.74
N ASN A 193 -11.26 9.04 16.37
CA ASN A 193 -10.03 8.47 15.82
C ASN A 193 -9.67 7.21 16.61
N VAL A 194 -9.31 6.13 15.91
CA VAL A 194 -8.86 4.91 16.60
C VAL A 194 -7.67 5.24 17.51
N SER A 195 -7.75 4.79 18.76
CA SER A 195 -6.69 5.02 19.73
C SER A 195 -5.46 4.17 19.38
N TYR A 196 -4.27 4.71 19.65
CA TYR A 196 -3.01 3.94 19.63
C TYR A 196 -3.11 2.59 20.35
N ALA A 197 -3.93 2.50 21.40
CA ALA A 197 -4.14 1.29 22.19
C ALA A 197 -4.71 0.12 21.36
N ALA A 198 -5.46 0.40 20.28
CA ALA A 198 -5.98 -0.63 19.39
C ALA A 198 -4.84 -1.36 18.65
N PHE A 199 -3.79 -0.62 18.24
CA PHE A 199 -2.61 -1.18 17.60
C PHE A 199 -1.69 -1.87 18.62
N ASP A 200 -1.46 -1.24 19.79
CA ASP A 200 -0.62 -1.78 20.88
C ASP A 200 -1.15 -3.10 21.47
N LYS A 201 -2.42 -3.44 21.24
CA LYS A 201 -2.97 -4.74 21.60
C LYS A 201 -2.34 -5.89 20.80
N TYR A 202 -1.78 -5.61 19.63
CA TYR A 202 -1.24 -6.59 18.70
C TYR A 202 0.22 -6.29 18.40
N LEU A 203 1.09 -6.53 19.38
CA LEU A 203 2.54 -6.38 19.26
C LEU A 203 3.25 -7.72 19.14
N ASP A 204 4.39 -7.72 18.46
CA ASP A 204 5.30 -8.85 18.39
C ASP A 204 6.09 -9.03 19.69
N SER A 205 5.41 -9.48 20.75
CA SER A 205 5.97 -9.66 22.09
C SER A 205 5.59 -11.04 22.64
N ASN A 206 6.58 -11.85 23.05
CA ASN A 206 6.38 -13.17 23.69
C ASN A 206 5.46 -14.13 22.91
N ARG A 207 5.51 -14.08 21.57
CA ARG A 207 4.60 -14.85 20.71
C ARG A 207 5.03 -16.31 20.53
N LYS A 208 4.04 -17.20 20.62
CA LYS A 208 4.20 -18.65 20.42
C LYS A 208 3.91 -19.11 18.98
N ALA A 209 3.46 -18.22 18.11
CA ALA A 209 3.24 -18.50 16.69
C ALA A 209 4.03 -17.49 15.85
N TYR A 210 5.20 -17.91 15.36
CA TYR A 210 5.99 -17.06 14.47
C TYR A 210 5.71 -17.40 13.01
N HIS A 211 5.44 -16.39 12.18
CA HIS A 211 5.09 -16.60 10.78
C HIS A 211 6.31 -17.10 9.99
N TRP A 212 6.13 -18.20 9.25
CA TRP A 212 7.20 -18.87 8.49
C TRP A 212 7.90 -17.94 7.49
N HIS A 213 7.15 -17.07 6.79
CA HIS A 213 7.74 -16.11 5.87
C HIS A 213 8.62 -15.08 6.59
N ASN A 214 8.22 -14.55 7.75
CA ASN A 214 9.06 -13.66 8.55
C ASN A 214 10.37 -14.35 8.98
N PHE A 215 10.32 -15.65 9.29
CA PHE A 215 11.51 -16.46 9.50
C PHE A 215 12.39 -16.55 8.24
N LEU A 216 11.82 -16.88 7.07
CA LEU A 216 12.59 -16.99 5.81
C LEU A 216 13.25 -15.67 5.39
N VAL A 217 12.55 -14.54 5.59
CA VAL A 217 13.12 -13.22 5.34
C VAL A 217 13.94 -12.70 6.52
N LYS A 218 14.22 -13.52 7.54
CA LYS A 218 15.07 -13.19 8.70
C LYS A 218 14.66 -11.90 9.40
N ILE A 219 13.38 -11.73 9.69
CA ILE A 219 12.91 -10.70 10.65
C ILE A 219 13.28 -11.20 12.05
N PRO A 220 13.81 -10.33 12.94
CA PRO A 220 14.05 -10.70 14.33
C PRO A 220 12.74 -11.13 15.02
N ARG A 221 12.84 -11.93 16.07
CA ARG A 221 11.70 -12.21 16.94
C ARG A 221 11.64 -11.17 18.05
N GLU A 222 10.46 -11.01 18.64
CA GLU A 222 10.25 -10.13 19.79
C GLU A 222 10.65 -8.69 19.49
N THR A 223 10.30 -8.25 18.28
CA THR A 223 10.58 -6.90 17.82
C THR A 223 9.80 -5.84 18.60
N ASN A 224 8.71 -6.24 19.27
CA ASN A 224 7.68 -5.35 19.82
C ASN A 224 7.07 -4.41 18.77
N ALA A 225 7.26 -4.70 17.48
CA ALA A 225 6.61 -4.00 16.38
C ALA A 225 5.13 -4.42 16.28
N PHE A 226 4.32 -3.64 15.57
CA PHE A 226 2.93 -3.99 15.35
C PHE A 226 2.81 -5.20 14.43
N LEU A 227 1.89 -6.09 14.77
CA LEU A 227 1.48 -7.19 13.92
C LEU A 227 0.54 -6.69 12.81
N THR A 228 0.44 -7.43 11.71
CA THR A 228 -0.47 -7.04 10.63
C THR A 228 -1.92 -7.28 11.00
N TRP A 229 -2.28 -8.46 11.50
CA TRP A 229 -3.68 -8.84 11.74
C TRP A 229 -4.14 -8.52 13.17
N GLN A 230 -5.38 -8.06 13.33
CA GLN A 230 -6.05 -7.86 14.61
C GLN A 230 -6.95 -9.07 14.94
N GLY A 231 -6.33 -10.24 15.09
CA GLY A 231 -7.02 -11.50 15.34
C GLY A 231 -6.29 -12.39 16.34
N LYS A 232 -6.97 -13.46 16.77
CA LYS A 232 -6.35 -14.47 17.64
C LYS A 232 -5.53 -15.46 16.81
N GLU A 233 -4.23 -15.50 17.07
CA GLU A 233 -3.35 -16.53 16.52
C GLU A 233 -3.67 -17.91 17.10
N ARG A 234 -3.36 -18.97 16.34
CA ARG A 234 -3.33 -20.31 16.92
C ARG A 234 -1.93 -20.60 17.44
N GLU A 235 -1.81 -20.64 18.76
CA GLU A 235 -0.53 -20.85 19.43
C GLU A 235 0.00 -22.28 19.27
N PHE A 236 1.32 -22.41 19.15
CA PHE A 236 2.02 -23.68 19.29
C PHE A 236 2.47 -23.86 20.74
N LYS A 237 2.36 -25.07 21.29
CA LYS A 237 2.98 -25.39 22.61
C LYS A 237 4.48 -25.08 22.61
N ARG A 238 5.17 -25.47 21.53
CA ARG A 238 6.57 -25.14 21.23
C ARG A 238 6.70 -24.92 19.72
N TRP A 239 6.96 -23.68 19.32
CA TRP A 239 7.12 -23.33 17.92
C TRP A 239 8.43 -23.89 17.35
N SER A 240 8.39 -24.36 16.11
CA SER A 240 9.58 -24.60 15.29
C SER A 240 9.22 -24.34 13.82
N PHE A 241 10.20 -23.99 13.00
CA PHE A 241 9.98 -23.78 11.58
C PHE A 241 9.35 -25.01 10.90
N PHE A 242 9.83 -26.22 11.19
CA PHE A 242 9.29 -27.46 10.63
C PHE A 242 7.82 -27.70 11.00
N LYS A 243 7.42 -27.42 12.25
CA LYS A 243 6.01 -27.50 12.65
C LYS A 243 5.15 -26.50 11.87
N ALA A 244 5.58 -25.24 11.80
CA ALA A 244 4.87 -24.23 11.04
C ALA A 244 4.75 -24.63 9.56
N ALA A 245 5.83 -25.11 8.95
CA ALA A 245 5.84 -25.60 7.57
C ALA A 245 4.88 -26.80 7.39
N MET A 246 4.89 -27.78 8.30
CA MET A 246 3.99 -28.93 8.24
C MET A 246 2.52 -28.49 8.27
N HIS A 247 2.15 -27.61 9.18
CA HIS A 247 0.80 -27.05 9.22
C HIS A 247 0.42 -26.31 7.92
N ASN A 248 1.38 -25.63 7.29
CA ASN A 248 1.17 -25.01 5.98
C ASN A 248 1.05 -26.03 4.84
N LEU A 249 1.68 -27.20 4.91
CA LEU A 249 1.54 -28.26 3.92
C LEU A 249 0.18 -28.96 4.02
N VAL A 250 -0.31 -29.17 5.25
CA VAL A 250 -1.62 -29.79 5.52
C VAL A 250 -2.71 -28.76 5.82
N PHE A 251 -2.62 -27.56 5.24
CA PHE A 251 -3.50 -26.42 5.52
C PHE A 251 -5.00 -26.73 5.34
N TYR A 252 -5.34 -27.71 4.52
CA TYR A 252 -6.70 -28.15 4.23
C TYR A 252 -7.28 -29.11 5.29
N LEU A 253 -6.47 -29.66 6.20
CA LEU A 253 -6.91 -30.56 7.27
C LEU A 253 -7.41 -29.76 8.49
N PRO A 254 -8.53 -30.11 9.15
CA PRO A 254 -9.08 -29.37 10.29
C PRO A 254 -8.13 -29.22 11.49
N SER A 255 -7.21 -30.18 11.65
CA SER A 255 -6.17 -30.15 12.68
C SER A 255 -5.08 -29.11 12.40
N SER A 256 -5.00 -28.56 11.18
CA SER A 256 -4.01 -27.56 10.86
C SER A 256 -4.35 -26.18 11.44
N CYS A 257 -3.35 -25.47 11.97
CA CYS A 257 -3.52 -24.08 12.37
C CYS A 257 -3.85 -23.16 11.20
N ALA A 258 -3.40 -23.50 9.99
CA ALA A 258 -3.65 -22.76 8.75
C ALA A 258 -5.02 -23.06 8.13
N ASN A 259 -5.85 -23.91 8.73
CA ASN A 259 -7.18 -24.22 8.20
C ASN A 259 -8.20 -23.13 8.58
N PRO A 260 -8.81 -22.42 7.61
CA PRO A 260 -9.85 -21.44 7.84
C PRO A 260 -11.16 -22.12 8.25
N ARG A 261 -11.80 -21.60 9.31
CA ARG A 261 -13.04 -22.18 9.85
C ARG A 261 -14.27 -21.43 9.31
N PRO A 262 -15.41 -22.13 9.08
CA PRO A 262 -16.65 -21.47 8.75
C PRO A 262 -17.01 -20.40 9.78
N PHE A 263 -17.50 -19.25 9.32
CA PHE A 263 -18.01 -18.14 10.14
C PHE A 263 -16.97 -17.43 11.03
N VAL A 264 -15.72 -17.87 11.05
CA VAL A 264 -14.66 -17.28 11.90
C VAL A 264 -13.70 -16.49 11.03
N PRO A 265 -13.40 -15.21 11.38
CA PRO A 265 -12.39 -14.46 10.67
C PRO A 265 -11.02 -15.15 10.67
N TYR A 266 -10.39 -15.22 9.51
CA TYR A 266 -9.15 -15.96 9.27
C TYR A 266 -7.92 -15.06 9.41
N ILE A 267 -6.92 -15.52 10.17
CA ILE A 267 -5.55 -15.00 10.06
C ILE A 267 -4.83 -15.89 9.04
N PRO A 268 -4.33 -15.32 7.93
CA PRO A 268 -3.60 -16.06 6.91
C PRO A 268 -2.53 -16.97 7.51
N TRP A 269 -2.60 -18.24 7.14
CA TRP A 269 -1.67 -19.30 7.55
C TRP A 269 -1.65 -19.60 9.05
N GLY A 270 -2.65 -19.11 9.79
CA GLY A 270 -2.87 -19.41 11.21
C GLY A 270 -1.90 -18.72 12.17
N ALA A 271 -0.96 -17.94 11.65
CA ALA A 271 0.02 -17.17 12.40
C ALA A 271 0.04 -15.75 11.83
N ASN A 272 0.08 -14.75 12.69
CA ASN A 272 0.14 -13.35 12.32
C ASN A 272 1.55 -12.98 11.86
N ASP A 273 1.67 -11.97 11.04
CA ASP A 273 2.94 -11.53 10.47
C ASP A 273 3.33 -10.12 10.92
N ILE A 274 4.56 -9.76 10.60
CA ILE A 274 5.13 -8.44 10.81
C ILE A 274 5.59 -7.92 9.45
N ASP A 275 5.16 -6.72 9.10
CA ASP A 275 5.45 -6.08 7.82
C ASP A 275 5.91 -4.64 8.05
N ALA A 276 7.02 -4.23 7.42
CA ALA A 276 7.61 -2.92 7.64
C ALA A 276 6.83 -1.79 6.94
N VAL A 277 6.10 -2.08 5.86
CA VAL A 277 5.19 -1.12 5.22
C VAL A 277 3.95 -0.91 6.09
N VAL A 278 3.37 -1.99 6.63
CA VAL A 278 2.26 -1.91 7.60
C VAL A 278 2.66 -1.06 8.81
N ASN A 279 3.83 -1.34 9.40
CA ASN A 279 4.34 -0.56 10.52
C ASN A 279 4.57 0.92 10.15
N ALA A 280 5.07 1.22 8.96
CA ALA A 280 5.21 2.60 8.48
C ALA A 280 3.86 3.30 8.29
N ASN A 281 2.82 2.60 7.80
CA ASN A 281 1.47 3.14 7.66
C ASN A 281 0.84 3.44 9.04
N ILE A 282 1.03 2.56 10.03
CA ILE A 282 0.61 2.80 11.42
C ILE A 282 1.31 4.04 11.99
N LEU A 283 2.64 4.14 11.86
CA LEU A 283 3.39 5.31 12.32
C LEU A 283 2.96 6.61 11.61
N THR A 284 2.61 6.53 10.32
CA THR A 284 2.06 7.67 9.57
C THR A 284 0.75 8.15 10.20
N TYR A 285 -0.16 7.24 10.52
CA TYR A 285 -1.42 7.55 11.19
C TYR A 285 -1.21 8.12 12.60
N LEU A 286 -0.39 7.47 13.42
CA LEU A 286 -0.11 7.89 14.79
C LEU A 286 0.61 9.24 14.84
N GLY A 287 1.52 9.51 13.90
CA GLY A 287 2.19 10.80 13.73
C GLY A 287 1.18 11.89 13.37
N SER A 288 0.39 11.67 12.32
CA SER A 288 -0.64 12.61 11.83
C SER A 288 -1.70 12.95 12.89
N THR A 289 -1.99 12.02 13.79
CA THR A 289 -2.99 12.20 14.87
C THR A 289 -2.39 12.53 16.23
N ASN A 290 -1.09 12.80 16.33
CA ASN A 290 -0.39 13.11 17.58
C ASN A 290 -0.52 12.03 18.67
N GLN A 291 -0.60 10.77 18.27
CA GLN A 291 -0.69 9.62 19.17
C GLN A 291 0.62 8.83 19.31
N ILE A 292 1.63 9.15 18.49
CA ILE A 292 2.84 8.34 18.34
C ILE A 292 3.63 8.12 19.64
N GLU A 293 3.79 9.16 20.47
CA GLU A 293 4.52 9.06 21.75
C GLU A 293 3.80 8.20 22.80
N LYS A 294 2.49 7.99 22.65
CA LYS A 294 1.70 7.20 23.59
C LYS A 294 1.79 5.70 23.30
N SER A 295 2.23 5.33 22.10
CA SER A 295 2.24 3.95 21.65
C SER A 295 3.47 3.18 22.14
N LYS A 296 3.22 2.02 22.75
CA LYS A 296 4.26 1.05 23.14
C LYS A 296 4.94 0.42 21.93
N GLY A 297 4.22 0.25 20.83
CA GLY A 297 4.75 -0.33 19.59
C GLY A 297 5.68 0.58 18.80
N LYS A 298 5.72 1.89 19.09
CA LYS A 298 6.53 2.90 18.38
C LYS A 298 7.98 2.44 18.18
N THR A 299 8.69 2.17 19.27
CA THR A 299 10.11 1.81 19.22
C THR A 299 10.38 0.50 18.48
N GLY A 300 9.47 -0.47 18.59
CA GLY A 300 9.58 -1.73 17.86
C GLY A 300 9.40 -1.53 16.36
N ALA A 301 8.42 -0.73 15.96
CA ALA A 301 8.17 -0.35 14.56
C ALA A 301 9.36 0.41 13.96
N GLU A 302 9.93 1.39 14.68
CA GLU A 302 11.12 2.12 14.26
C GLU A 302 12.32 1.19 14.02
N LYS A 303 12.61 0.32 14.99
CA LYS A 303 13.71 -0.66 14.88
C LYS A 303 13.50 -1.59 13.70
N LEU A 304 12.28 -2.04 13.43
CA LEU A 304 11.94 -2.88 12.28
C LEU A 304 12.20 -2.15 10.95
N ILE A 305 11.70 -0.91 10.81
CA ILE A 305 11.89 -0.09 9.61
C ILE A 305 13.38 0.15 9.38
N TYR A 306 14.11 0.56 10.42
CA TYR A 306 15.56 0.76 10.38
C TYR A 306 16.32 -0.51 9.99
N TYR A 307 15.95 -1.66 10.57
CA TYR A 307 16.53 -2.95 10.23
C TYR A 307 16.36 -3.27 8.74
N GLN A 308 15.20 -3.01 8.15
CA GLN A 308 14.96 -3.28 6.73
C GLN A 308 15.72 -2.33 5.81
N ILE A 309 15.82 -1.05 6.18
CA ILE A 309 16.62 -0.04 5.49
C ILE A 309 18.10 -0.48 5.46
N ASN A 310 18.68 -0.79 6.61
CA ASN A 310 20.09 -1.16 6.73
C ASN A 310 20.45 -2.47 6.01
N ARG A 311 19.50 -3.40 5.92
CA ARG A 311 19.70 -4.66 5.19
C ARG A 311 19.55 -4.50 3.68
N GLY A 312 19.15 -3.32 3.18
CA GLY A 312 18.91 -3.07 1.76
C GLY A 312 17.82 -3.96 1.16
N ARG A 313 16.85 -4.40 1.98
CA ARG A 313 15.84 -5.41 1.60
C ARG A 313 14.61 -4.81 0.95
N TRP A 314 14.79 -3.81 0.10
CA TRP A 314 13.76 -2.96 -0.48
C TRP A 314 12.55 -3.73 -1.06
N SER A 315 12.78 -4.77 -1.84
CA SER A 315 11.67 -5.56 -2.44
C SER A 315 11.12 -6.69 -1.56
N ARG A 316 11.63 -6.85 -0.34
CA ARG A 316 11.22 -7.88 0.63
C ARG A 316 10.81 -7.27 1.98
N ALA A 317 10.82 -5.94 2.09
CA ALA A 317 10.48 -5.22 3.32
C ALA A 317 8.99 -5.34 3.67
N GLY A 318 8.12 -5.31 2.65
CA GLY A 318 6.70 -5.63 2.78
C GLY A 318 6.40 -7.04 2.29
N MET A 319 5.55 -7.78 3.00
CA MET A 319 4.93 -9.06 2.69
C MET A 319 3.84 -8.93 1.61
N TYR A 320 3.05 -7.86 1.66
CA TYR A 320 1.95 -7.63 0.72
C TYR A 320 2.31 -6.68 -0.43
N TYR A 321 3.48 -6.04 -0.33
CA TYR A 321 3.92 -4.97 -1.20
C TYR A 321 5.06 -5.43 -2.12
N PRO A 322 4.76 -5.94 -3.32
CA PRO A 322 5.77 -6.51 -4.20
C PRO A 322 6.68 -5.44 -4.83
N ASN A 323 6.17 -4.21 -5.02
CA ASN A 323 6.92 -3.12 -5.63
C ASN A 323 8.14 -2.71 -4.76
N LYS A 324 9.34 -2.68 -5.38
CA LYS A 324 10.62 -2.36 -4.71
C LYS A 324 10.62 -0.98 -4.03
N TYR A 325 9.89 -0.02 -4.58
CA TYR A 325 9.90 1.37 -4.12
C TYR A 325 8.75 1.72 -3.17
N HIS A 326 7.77 0.83 -2.99
CA HIS A 326 6.67 1.08 -2.04
C HIS A 326 7.20 1.32 -0.62
N PHE A 327 8.17 0.53 -0.16
CA PHE A 327 8.75 0.72 1.17
C PHE A 327 9.42 2.09 1.35
N HIS A 328 10.01 2.66 0.31
CA HIS A 328 10.59 4.01 0.38
C HIS A 328 9.49 5.05 0.59
N TYR A 329 8.40 4.92 -0.16
CA TYR A 329 7.24 5.79 -0.07
C TYR A 329 6.62 5.73 1.33
N ALA A 330 6.33 4.52 1.83
CA ALA A 330 5.73 4.36 3.16
C ALA A 330 6.66 4.84 4.29
N ALA A 331 7.95 4.47 4.25
CA ALA A 331 8.91 4.87 5.26
C ALA A 331 9.11 6.40 5.29
N SER A 332 9.34 7.03 4.14
CA SER A 332 9.52 8.50 4.07
C SER A 332 8.26 9.26 4.51
N ARG A 333 7.06 8.76 4.17
CA ARG A 333 5.80 9.34 4.64
C ARG A 333 5.63 9.22 6.15
N SER A 334 6.02 8.08 6.74
CA SER A 334 6.00 7.89 8.19
C SER A 334 6.97 8.84 8.92
N MET A 335 8.18 9.03 8.36
CA MET A 335 9.18 9.96 8.90
C MET A 335 8.66 11.40 8.86
N LEU A 336 7.98 11.80 7.79
CA LEU A 336 7.39 13.13 7.66
C LEU A 336 6.24 13.36 8.65
N ALA A 337 5.32 12.40 8.77
CA ALA A 337 4.21 12.49 9.71
C ALA A 337 4.64 12.46 11.18
N GLY A 338 5.74 11.76 11.48
CA GLY A 338 6.37 11.68 12.79
C GLY A 338 7.61 12.56 12.91
N LYS A 339 7.72 13.66 12.16
CA LYS A 339 8.86 14.58 12.21
C LYS A 339 9.17 14.96 13.66
N ASP A 340 10.46 14.98 13.99
CA ASP A 340 11.02 15.22 15.34
C ASP A 340 10.72 14.13 16.39
N LYS A 341 9.80 13.21 16.10
CA LYS A 341 9.36 12.13 17.00
C LYS A 341 9.92 10.77 16.60
N LEU A 342 10.30 10.60 15.34
CA LEU A 342 10.87 9.37 14.79
C LEU A 342 12.32 9.55 14.40
N ASN A 343 13.14 8.50 14.61
CA ASN A 343 14.50 8.51 14.11
C ASN A 343 14.52 8.36 12.59
N ALA A 344 14.95 9.40 11.89
CA ALA A 344 14.97 9.44 10.43
C ALA A 344 16.28 8.88 9.87
N ASN A 345 16.26 7.65 9.36
CA ASN A 345 17.33 7.12 8.48
C ASN A 345 17.07 7.44 7.00
N GLY A 346 16.61 8.68 6.74
CA GLY A 346 16.26 9.14 5.39
C GLY A 346 17.46 9.20 4.45
N GLN A 347 18.69 9.33 4.97
CA GLN A 347 19.90 9.38 4.14
C GLN A 347 20.14 8.07 3.39
N VAL A 348 19.94 6.91 4.03
CA VAL A 348 20.12 5.61 3.35
C VAL A 348 19.03 5.39 2.29
N ILE A 349 17.79 5.83 2.56
CA ILE A 349 16.70 5.83 1.59
C ILE A 349 17.07 6.72 0.40
N LEU A 350 17.55 7.94 0.65
CA LEU A 350 17.98 8.89 -0.37
C LEU A 350 19.10 8.30 -1.23
N SER A 351 20.16 7.78 -0.60
CA SER A 351 21.28 7.16 -1.32
C SER A 351 20.83 6.02 -2.22
N HIS A 352 19.92 5.14 -1.75
CA HIS A 352 19.41 4.08 -2.60
C HIS A 352 18.56 4.62 -3.77
N LEU A 353 17.70 5.63 -3.55
CA LEU A 353 16.93 6.26 -4.62
C LEU A 353 17.85 6.87 -5.68
N LEU A 354 18.83 7.68 -5.28
CA LEU A 354 19.78 8.31 -6.21
C LEU A 354 20.61 7.29 -6.99
N ASN A 355 21.01 6.18 -6.36
CA ASN A 355 21.81 5.14 -6.99
C ASN A 355 21.01 4.21 -7.90
N THR A 356 19.68 4.23 -7.85
CA THR A 356 18.81 3.31 -8.61
C THR A 356 17.83 4.00 -9.54
N GLN A 357 17.87 5.33 -9.59
CA GLN A 357 17.22 6.13 -10.61
C GLN A 357 17.96 5.95 -11.94
N PHE A 358 17.22 5.67 -13.01
CA PHE A 358 17.78 5.55 -14.36
C PHE A 358 18.14 6.92 -14.95
N PRO A 359 18.98 6.98 -16.01
CA PRO A 359 19.41 8.24 -16.61
C PRO A 359 18.30 9.14 -17.16
N ASP A 360 17.12 8.60 -17.44
CA ASP A 360 15.92 9.32 -17.87
C ASP A 360 14.94 9.61 -16.71
N GLY A 361 15.32 9.27 -15.46
CA GLY A 361 14.57 9.60 -14.24
C GLY A 361 13.62 8.52 -13.74
N HIS A 362 13.44 7.42 -14.46
CA HIS A 362 12.51 6.37 -14.01
C HIS A 362 13.11 5.42 -12.98
N PHE A 363 12.24 4.62 -12.37
CA PHE A 363 12.59 3.57 -11.44
C PHE A 363 11.94 2.25 -11.86
N GLU A 364 12.67 1.14 -11.77
CA GLU A 364 12.16 -0.19 -12.11
C GLU A 364 12.01 -1.12 -10.90
N SER A 365 10.84 -1.76 -10.77
CA SER A 365 10.67 -2.85 -9.81
C SER A 365 11.29 -4.15 -10.33
N ARG A 366 11.21 -5.23 -9.53
CA ARG A 366 11.68 -6.56 -9.97
C ARG A 366 10.87 -7.05 -11.17
N ARG A 367 11.51 -7.85 -12.04
CA ARG A 367 10.87 -8.51 -13.21
C ARG A 367 9.55 -9.22 -12.88
N LYS A 368 9.47 -9.87 -11.71
CA LYS A 368 8.28 -10.62 -11.26
C LYS A 368 7.08 -9.72 -10.93
N VAL A 369 7.32 -8.44 -10.64
CA VAL A 369 6.28 -7.46 -10.28
C VAL A 369 5.83 -6.80 -11.56
N ASN A 370 4.77 -7.35 -12.17
CA ASN A 370 4.16 -6.81 -13.39
C ASN A 370 5.19 -6.37 -14.46
N LYS A 371 6.10 -7.29 -14.85
CA LYS A 371 7.13 -7.03 -15.86
C LYS A 371 7.99 -5.78 -15.56
N LYS A 372 8.43 -5.63 -14.30
CA LYS A 372 9.26 -4.52 -13.79
C LYS A 372 8.52 -3.21 -13.46
N ASP A 373 7.19 -3.19 -13.43
CA ASP A 373 6.33 -2.08 -12.99
C ASP A 373 7.02 -0.70 -12.88
N ILE A 374 7.15 0.00 -14.00
CA ILE A 374 7.99 1.20 -14.10
C ILE A 374 7.26 2.43 -13.54
N LEU A 375 6.03 2.66 -14.00
CA LEU A 375 5.30 3.90 -13.69
C LEU A 375 5.05 4.04 -12.19
N GLN A 376 4.43 3.05 -11.55
CA GLN A 376 4.16 3.11 -10.10
C GLN A 376 5.43 3.17 -9.27
N SER A 377 6.49 2.44 -9.67
CA SER A 377 7.81 2.54 -9.02
C SER A 377 8.35 3.96 -9.10
N THR A 378 8.16 4.60 -10.24
CA THR A 378 8.61 5.97 -10.50
C THR A 378 7.82 6.99 -9.70
N VAL A 379 6.50 6.81 -9.57
CA VAL A 379 5.66 7.62 -8.69
C VAL A 379 6.11 7.47 -7.23
N TYR A 380 6.29 6.26 -6.72
CA TYR A 380 6.80 6.04 -5.36
C TYR A 380 8.18 6.67 -5.15
N GLY A 381 9.08 6.54 -6.13
CA GLY A 381 10.39 7.17 -6.12
C GLY A 381 10.29 8.68 -6.01
N LEU A 382 9.51 9.32 -6.88
CA LEU A 382 9.27 10.77 -6.86
C LEU A 382 8.72 11.24 -5.52
N THR A 383 7.63 10.63 -5.05
CA THR A 383 7.00 11.03 -3.78
C THR A 383 7.96 10.84 -2.60
N SER A 384 8.81 9.80 -2.63
CA SER A 384 9.84 9.60 -1.60
C SER A 384 10.90 10.70 -1.64
N LEU A 385 11.39 11.08 -2.83
CA LEU A 385 12.34 12.19 -2.99
C LEU A 385 11.74 13.51 -2.49
N LEU A 386 10.47 13.79 -2.79
CA LEU A 386 9.77 14.99 -2.33
C LEU A 386 9.58 14.99 -0.81
N ASN A 387 9.21 13.87 -0.20
CA ASN A 387 9.09 13.75 1.25
C ASN A 387 10.45 13.94 1.95
N LEU A 388 11.53 13.38 1.40
CA LEU A 388 12.88 13.56 1.93
C LEU A 388 13.35 15.01 1.81
N LYS A 389 13.00 15.70 0.70
CA LYS A 389 13.27 17.14 0.55
C LYS A 389 12.52 17.96 1.61
N GLU A 390 11.25 17.64 1.87
CA GLU A 390 10.44 18.28 2.92
C GLU A 390 11.00 18.07 4.34
N LEU A 391 11.61 16.91 4.56
CA LEU A 391 12.34 16.57 5.79
C LEU A 391 13.69 17.31 5.92
N GLY A 392 14.12 18.07 4.91
CA GLY A 392 15.37 18.83 4.93
C GLY A 392 16.59 18.06 4.43
N TYR A 393 16.42 16.87 3.85
CA TYR A 393 17.55 16.18 3.20
C TYR A 393 17.94 16.90 1.91
N ASN A 394 19.24 16.91 1.60
CA ASN A 394 19.76 17.50 0.37
C ASN A 394 19.45 16.62 -0.84
N VAL A 395 18.21 16.72 -1.34
CA VAL A 395 17.75 16.03 -2.54
C VAL A 395 18.02 16.90 -3.76
N PRO A 396 18.88 16.45 -4.70
CA PRO A 396 19.20 17.24 -5.88
C PRO A 396 17.95 17.53 -6.74
N LYS A 397 17.74 18.81 -7.08
CA LYS A 397 16.55 19.28 -7.82
C LYS A 397 16.46 18.66 -9.21
N ASP A 398 17.59 18.55 -9.91
CA ASP A 398 17.70 17.91 -11.21
C ASP A 398 17.16 16.47 -11.21
N ARG A 399 17.41 15.72 -10.14
CA ARG A 399 16.90 14.34 -10.00
C ARG A 399 15.38 14.31 -9.82
N ILE A 400 14.81 15.24 -9.05
CA ILE A 400 13.36 15.37 -8.90
C ILE A 400 12.72 15.75 -10.24
N ASP A 401 13.28 16.76 -10.92
CA ASP A 401 12.77 17.27 -12.20
C ASP A 401 12.87 16.24 -13.32
N LEU A 402 13.94 15.44 -13.34
CA LEU A 402 14.10 14.35 -14.29
C LEU A 402 13.02 13.29 -14.10
N THR A 403 12.75 12.87 -12.86
CA THR A 403 11.66 11.93 -12.56
C THR A 403 10.28 12.52 -12.89
N MET A 404 10.04 13.79 -12.54
CA MET A 404 8.78 14.45 -12.89
C MET A 404 8.59 14.52 -14.41
N SER A 405 9.64 14.90 -15.16
CA SER A 405 9.62 14.95 -16.63
C SER A 405 9.27 13.60 -17.24
N TYR A 406 9.88 12.52 -16.73
CA TYR A 406 9.55 11.16 -17.15
C TYR A 406 8.07 10.88 -16.96
N LEU A 407 7.53 11.14 -15.78
CA LEU A 407 6.13 10.87 -15.47
C LEU A 407 5.17 11.70 -16.33
N LEU A 408 5.43 13.00 -16.52
CA LEU A 408 4.59 13.86 -17.36
C LEU A 408 4.56 13.41 -18.82
N LYS A 409 5.65 12.83 -19.34
CA LYS A 409 5.71 12.24 -20.70
C LYS A 409 4.84 10.99 -20.84
N HIS A 410 4.57 10.28 -19.75
CA HIS A 410 3.82 9.03 -19.73
C HIS A 410 2.40 9.18 -19.17
N GLN A 411 1.88 10.41 -19.09
CA GLN A 411 0.46 10.63 -18.84
C GLN A 411 -0.33 10.19 -20.07
N ASN A 412 -1.37 9.40 -19.86
CA ASN A 412 -2.31 8.99 -20.90
C ASN A 412 -3.14 10.19 -21.39
N GLU A 413 -3.75 10.08 -22.57
CA GLU A 413 -4.58 11.15 -23.15
C GLU A 413 -5.77 11.54 -22.26
N ASP A 414 -6.35 10.57 -21.56
CA ASP A 414 -7.44 10.77 -20.62
C ASP A 414 -7.02 11.46 -19.31
N GLY A 415 -5.71 11.66 -19.10
CA GLY A 415 -5.13 12.28 -17.91
C GLY A 415 -4.64 11.29 -16.84
N SER A 416 -4.85 9.98 -17.04
CA SER A 416 -4.41 8.95 -16.09
C SER A 416 -2.94 8.55 -16.26
N TRP A 417 -2.45 7.78 -15.29
CA TRP A 417 -1.25 6.95 -15.46
C TRP A 417 -1.62 5.48 -15.30
N ASN A 418 -1.03 4.63 -16.15
CA ASN A 418 -1.24 3.18 -16.08
C ASN A 418 -0.94 2.63 -14.69
N GLY A 419 -1.91 1.92 -14.12
CA GLY A 419 -1.85 1.40 -12.76
C GLY A 419 -0.80 0.32 -12.55
N GLY A 420 0.09 0.51 -11.59
CA GLY A 420 1.03 -0.52 -11.16
C GLY A 420 0.45 -1.45 -10.09
N VAL A 421 1.29 -2.38 -9.62
CA VAL A 421 0.89 -3.30 -8.54
C VAL A 421 1.10 -2.62 -7.20
N PHE A 422 0.00 -2.22 -6.57
CA PHE A 422 0.03 -1.59 -5.25
C PHE A 422 -0.03 -2.63 -4.11
N PHE A 423 -0.66 -3.78 -4.33
CA PHE A 423 -0.83 -4.84 -3.32
C PHE A 423 -0.80 -6.24 -3.97
N SER A 424 -0.56 -7.28 -3.18
CA SER A 424 -0.55 -8.69 -3.61
C SER A 424 -1.16 -9.59 -2.55
N GLY A 425 -1.59 -10.80 -2.92
CA GLY A 425 -2.27 -11.73 -2.01
C GLY A 425 -1.41 -12.38 -0.91
N GLY A 426 -0.34 -11.71 -0.46
CA GLY A 426 0.52 -12.17 0.62
C GLY A 426 1.43 -13.32 0.21
N THR A 427 1.93 -14.09 1.18
CA THR A 427 3.12 -14.94 1.04
C THR A 427 3.07 -16.01 -0.04
N VAL A 428 1.97 -16.76 -0.16
CA VAL A 428 1.88 -17.91 -1.07
C VAL A 428 1.53 -17.50 -2.50
N VAL A 429 0.68 -16.49 -2.67
CA VAL A 429 0.19 -16.05 -3.98
C VAL A 429 0.76 -14.69 -4.39
N ARG A 430 1.82 -14.22 -3.69
CA ARG A 430 2.45 -12.89 -3.87
C ARG A 430 2.76 -12.52 -5.31
N ASN A 431 3.23 -13.52 -6.08
CA ASN A 431 3.68 -13.33 -7.46
C ASN A 431 2.63 -13.73 -8.49
N VAL A 432 1.43 -14.13 -8.04
CA VAL A 432 0.37 -14.63 -8.91
C VAL A 432 -0.86 -13.73 -8.84
N LEU A 433 -1.27 -13.36 -7.63
CA LEU A 433 -2.43 -12.52 -7.34
C LEU A 433 -1.99 -11.09 -7.00
N HIS A 434 -2.35 -10.14 -7.87
CA HIS A 434 -1.96 -8.73 -7.74
C HIS A 434 -3.18 -7.82 -7.79
N PHE A 435 -3.08 -6.65 -7.13
CA PHE A 435 -4.09 -5.60 -7.20
C PHE A 435 -3.48 -4.35 -7.86
N LYS A 436 -4.26 -3.75 -8.76
CA LYS A 436 -3.85 -2.57 -9.54
C LYS A 436 -4.97 -1.54 -9.63
N SER A 437 -4.61 -0.26 -9.66
CA SER A 437 -5.53 0.84 -9.92
C SER A 437 -4.80 2.02 -10.56
N GLU A 438 -5.32 2.44 -11.70
CA GLU A 438 -4.93 3.68 -12.37
C GLU A 438 -5.32 4.90 -11.54
N ALA A 439 -6.49 4.88 -10.90
CA ALA A 439 -6.93 5.94 -10.01
C ALA A 439 -5.97 6.13 -8.82
N TYR A 440 -5.49 5.03 -8.22
CA TYR A 440 -4.48 5.13 -7.15
C TYR A 440 -3.16 5.74 -7.62
N THR A 441 -2.65 5.30 -8.78
CA THR A 441 -1.42 5.87 -9.36
C THR A 441 -1.58 7.35 -9.70
N THR A 442 -2.73 7.70 -10.29
CA THR A 442 -3.06 9.07 -10.72
C THR A 442 -3.25 9.99 -9.52
N ALA A 443 -3.89 9.52 -8.44
CA ALA A 443 -4.04 10.29 -7.20
C ALA A 443 -2.68 10.58 -6.52
N LEU A 444 -1.77 9.61 -6.51
CA LEU A 444 -0.40 9.83 -6.04
C LEU A 444 0.36 10.83 -6.93
N MET A 445 0.10 10.84 -8.24
CA MET A 445 0.67 11.84 -9.15
C MET A 445 0.15 13.25 -8.87
N VAL A 446 -1.15 13.42 -8.58
CA VAL A 446 -1.71 14.71 -8.16
C VAL A 446 -1.01 15.21 -6.90
N LEU A 447 -0.85 14.36 -5.88
CA LEU A 447 -0.09 14.70 -4.67
C LEU A 447 1.36 15.07 -4.98
N ALA A 448 2.05 14.31 -5.83
CA ALA A 448 3.44 14.58 -6.20
C ALA A 448 3.58 15.92 -6.96
N MET A 449 2.63 16.25 -7.83
CA MET A 449 2.60 17.53 -8.56
C MET A 449 2.40 18.72 -7.60
N ASN A 450 1.50 18.62 -6.61
CA ASN A 450 1.33 19.68 -5.61
C ASN A 450 2.60 19.86 -4.76
N LYS A 451 3.20 18.78 -4.27
CA LYS A 451 4.48 18.83 -3.55
C LYS A 451 5.59 19.44 -4.41
N TRP A 452 5.69 19.05 -5.67
CA TRP A 452 6.69 19.60 -6.59
C TRP A 452 6.51 21.10 -6.80
N ALA A 453 5.28 21.54 -7.06
CA ALA A 453 4.95 22.96 -7.27
C ALA A 453 5.30 23.81 -6.04
N HIS A 454 5.07 23.29 -4.83
CA HIS A 454 5.44 23.95 -3.58
C HIS A 454 6.96 24.21 -3.45
N PHE A 455 7.81 23.29 -3.91
CA PHE A 455 9.26 23.49 -3.92
C PHE A 455 9.78 24.30 -5.11
N GLY A 456 8.99 24.35 -6.20
CA GLY A 456 9.32 25.09 -7.41
C GLY A 456 9.08 26.60 -7.28
N SER A 457 8.19 27.03 -6.38
CA SER A 457 7.86 28.45 -6.14
C SER A 457 8.73 29.12 -5.07
N THR A 458 9.61 28.38 -4.38
CA THR A 458 10.49 28.89 -3.33
C THR A 458 11.88 29.31 -3.83
N HIS A 459 12.06 29.41 -5.14
CA HIS A 459 13.24 29.95 -5.84
C HIS A 459 12.76 30.87 -6.96
#